data_AF-A0A315DP33-F1
#
_entry.id   AF-A0A315DP33-F1
#
_cell.length_a   1.000
_cell.length_b   1.000
_cell.length_c   1.000
_cell.angle_alpha   90.00
_cell.angle_beta   90.00
_cell.angle_gamma   90.00
#
_symmetry.space_group_name_H-M   'P 1'
#
loop_
_entity.id
_entity.type
_entity.pdbx_description
1 polymer ?
#
loop_
_entity_poly.entity_id
_entity_poly.type
_entity_poly.pdbx_seq_one_letter_code
_entity_poly.pdbx_strand_id
1 'polypeptide(L)'
;MTVLGLARVGALVCSAGWGWAAAQTPDALQSGSPDRGKALLLQRQDSGCALCHQVPGLPAGGALGPSLVGLAERSTKAQARERIADARRFNPQTIMPAYFSTEGLNKVANPYKGQTILTAQGLEDILSYLFLPSKATP
;
A
#
# COMPACT_ATOMS: atom_id res chain seq x y z
N MET A 1 -46.61 37.09 -39.12
CA MET A 1 -45.16 37.01 -39.43
C MET A 1 -44.41 37.03 -38.10
N THR A 2 -43.41 36.14 -38.00
CA THR A 2 -42.43 35.97 -36.90
C THR A 2 -42.91 35.23 -35.65
N VAL A 3 -42.90 33.90 -35.77
CA VAL A 3 -42.65 32.91 -34.70
C VAL A 3 -41.14 32.93 -34.41
N LEU A 4 -40.72 32.86 -33.13
CA LEU A 4 -39.46 32.31 -32.59
C LEU A 4 -39.37 32.75 -31.11
N GLY A 5 -39.16 31.95 -30.07
CA GLY A 5 -38.91 30.52 -29.92
C GLY A 5 -38.55 30.32 -28.43
N LEU A 6 -39.30 29.47 -27.73
CA LEU A 6 -38.98 29.05 -26.36
C LEU A 6 -37.69 28.23 -26.37
N ALA A 7 -36.65 28.67 -25.67
CA ALA A 7 -35.54 27.79 -25.29
C ALA A 7 -35.68 27.41 -23.82
N ARG A 8 -36.31 26.25 -23.58
CA ARG A 8 -36.26 25.57 -22.28
C ARG A 8 -34.83 25.05 -22.07
N VAL A 9 -34.10 25.65 -21.15
CA VAL A 9 -32.82 25.11 -20.66
C VAL A 9 -33.15 23.88 -19.80
N GLY A 10 -33.09 22.69 -20.41
CA GLY A 10 -33.12 21.44 -19.67
C GLY A 10 -31.79 21.23 -18.97
N ALA A 11 -31.77 21.39 -17.65
CA ALA A 11 -30.65 20.95 -16.82
C ALA A 11 -30.62 19.42 -16.84
N LEU A 12 -29.69 18.85 -17.61
CA LEU A 12 -29.37 17.43 -17.55
C LEU A 12 -28.61 17.18 -16.25
N VAL A 13 -29.30 16.62 -15.26
CA VAL A 13 -28.67 16.05 -14.07
C VAL A 13 -28.05 14.72 -14.50
N CYS A 14 -26.73 14.70 -14.73
CA CYS A 14 -25.97 13.45 -14.76
C CYS A 14 -25.86 12.94 -13.32
N SER A 15 -26.82 12.14 -12.90
CA SER A 15 -26.68 11.25 -11.74
C SER A 15 -25.58 10.24 -12.03
N ALA A 16 -24.36 10.54 -11.57
CA ALA A 16 -23.28 9.57 -11.44
C ALA A 16 -23.67 8.55 -10.36
N GLY A 17 -24.43 7.55 -10.80
CA GLY A 17 -24.70 6.35 -10.03
C GLY A 17 -23.42 5.56 -9.81
N TRP A 18 -23.21 5.24 -8.53
CA TRP A 18 -22.59 4.00 -8.03
C TRP A 18 -21.06 3.99 -8.11
N GLY A 19 -20.46 4.44 -7.01
CA GLY A 19 -19.05 4.21 -6.70
C GLY A 19 -18.79 2.71 -6.54
N TRP A 20 -18.30 2.10 -7.61
CA TRP A 20 -17.65 0.80 -7.57
C TRP A 20 -16.15 1.12 -7.55
N ALA A 21 -15.44 0.55 -6.58
CA ALA A 21 -14.00 0.68 -6.46
C ALA A 21 -13.38 0.51 -7.85
N ALA A 22 -12.69 1.55 -8.32
CA ALA A 22 -11.96 1.48 -9.57
C ALA A 22 -10.96 0.34 -9.44
N ALA A 23 -11.21 -0.75 -10.17
CA ALA A 23 -10.15 -1.69 -10.48
C ALA A 23 -9.04 -0.86 -11.14
N GLN A 24 -7.93 -0.69 -10.42
CA GLN A 24 -6.79 0.04 -10.93
C GLN A 24 -6.34 -0.69 -12.20
N THR A 25 -6.49 -0.04 -13.35
CA THR A 25 -5.76 -0.41 -14.56
C THR A 25 -4.28 -0.53 -14.19
N PRO A 26 -3.52 -1.48 -14.76
CA PRO A 26 -2.09 -1.55 -14.51
C PRO A 26 -1.42 -0.32 -15.13
N ASP A 27 -1.42 0.78 -14.39
CA ASP A 27 -0.46 1.84 -14.58
C ASP A 27 0.91 1.17 -14.49
N ALA A 28 1.77 1.45 -15.45
CA ALA A 28 3.16 1.00 -15.37
C ALA A 28 3.71 1.37 -13.99
N LEU A 29 4.32 0.41 -13.29
CA LEU A 29 4.86 0.65 -11.95
C LEU A 29 5.74 1.89 -12.00
N GLN A 30 5.29 2.94 -11.30
CA GLN A 30 6.03 4.18 -11.21
C GLN A 30 7.20 3.97 -10.25
N SER A 31 8.23 4.79 -10.39
CA SER A 31 9.25 4.87 -9.34
C SER A 31 8.55 5.12 -7.99
N GLY A 32 8.81 4.26 -7.02
CA GLY A 32 8.11 4.33 -5.73
C GLY A 32 8.39 5.66 -5.02
N SER A 33 7.36 6.22 -4.38
CA SER A 33 7.43 7.47 -3.60
C SER A 33 7.75 7.18 -2.13
N PRO A 34 8.88 7.68 -1.60
CA PRO A 34 9.20 7.53 -0.19
C PRO A 34 8.16 8.14 0.75
N ASP A 35 7.53 9.26 0.37
CA ASP A 35 6.51 9.91 1.21
C ASP A 35 5.23 9.07 1.32
N ARG A 36 4.79 8.47 0.21
CA ARG A 36 3.68 7.50 0.25
C ARG A 36 4.07 6.24 1.02
N GLY A 37 5.31 5.78 0.87
CA GLY A 37 5.85 4.65 1.63
C GLY A 37 5.85 4.89 3.13
N LYS A 38 6.28 6.09 3.56
CA LYS A 38 6.21 6.54 4.95
C LYS A 38 4.78 6.52 5.48
N ALA A 39 3.83 7.05 4.71
CA ALA A 39 2.43 7.04 5.10
C ALA A 39 1.91 5.62 5.30
N LEU A 40 2.19 4.69 4.38
CA LEU A 40 1.83 3.28 4.50
C LEU A 40 2.50 2.61 5.71
N LEU A 41 3.78 2.85 5.98
CA LEU A 41 4.47 2.28 7.15
C LEU A 41 3.83 2.70 8.49
N LEU A 42 3.18 3.86 8.54
CA LEU A 42 2.47 4.41 9.71
C LEU A 42 0.97 4.09 9.73
N GLN A 43 0.40 3.66 8.62
CA GLN A 43 -1.04 3.46 8.46
C GLN A 43 -1.47 2.21 9.22
N ARG A 44 -2.22 2.38 10.31
CA ARG A 44 -2.46 1.31 11.30
C ARG A 44 -3.47 0.24 10.88
N GLN A 45 -4.40 0.57 9.99
CA GLN A 45 -5.54 -0.30 9.69
C GLN A 45 -5.23 -1.33 8.60
N ASP A 46 -4.45 -0.98 7.57
CA ASP A 46 -4.15 -1.90 6.47
C ASP A 46 -2.71 -2.43 6.57
N SER A 47 -1.69 -1.56 6.51
CA SER A 47 -0.29 -1.99 6.43
C SER A 47 0.44 -2.14 7.78
N GLY A 48 0.12 -1.34 8.79
CA GLY A 48 0.45 -1.55 10.20
C GLY A 48 1.92 -1.76 10.59
N CYS A 49 2.90 -1.49 9.71
CA CYS A 49 4.27 -1.99 9.87
C CYS A 49 4.94 -1.50 11.17
N ALA A 50 4.76 -0.21 11.51
CA ALA A 50 5.31 0.40 12.71
C ALA A 50 4.73 -0.17 14.04
N LEU A 51 3.59 -0.89 13.99
CA LEU A 51 3.04 -1.56 15.18
C LEU A 51 3.94 -2.71 15.66
N CYS A 52 4.72 -3.30 14.74
CA CYS A 52 5.57 -4.46 15.03
C CYS A 52 7.06 -4.14 14.95
N HIS A 53 7.44 -3.16 14.13
CA HIS A 53 8.84 -2.87 13.83
C HIS A 53 9.25 -1.46 14.23
N GLN A 54 10.48 -1.32 14.73
CA GLN A 54 11.16 -0.02 14.72
C GLN A 54 11.58 0.33 13.28
N VAL A 55 11.11 1.47 12.77
CA VAL A 55 11.38 1.94 11.41
C VAL A 55 12.30 3.16 11.46
N PRO A 56 13.36 3.25 10.62
CA PRO A 56 14.25 4.40 10.62
C PRO A 56 13.51 5.70 10.28
N GLY A 57 13.81 6.77 11.03
CA GLY A 57 13.24 8.11 10.83
C GLY A 57 11.76 8.26 11.20
N LEU A 58 11.13 7.24 11.79
CA LEU A 58 9.75 7.27 12.29
C LEU A 58 9.73 7.21 13.83
N PRO A 59 8.62 7.63 14.49
CA PRO A 59 8.46 7.48 15.92
C PRO A 59 8.70 6.05 16.41
N ALA A 60 8.89 5.88 17.73
CA ALA A 60 9.11 4.57 18.33
C ALA A 60 8.05 3.56 17.87
N GLY A 61 8.53 2.46 17.29
CA GLY A 61 7.70 1.38 16.77
C GLY A 61 7.62 0.20 17.74
N GLY A 62 6.98 -0.87 17.30
CA GLY A 62 6.96 -2.14 18.04
C GLY A 62 8.29 -2.89 18.00
N ALA A 63 8.37 -3.93 18.83
CA ALA A 63 9.51 -4.86 18.90
C ALA A 63 9.09 -6.33 18.70
N LEU A 64 7.88 -6.58 18.18
CA LEU A 64 7.42 -7.92 17.85
C LEU A 64 8.15 -8.49 16.62
N GLY A 65 8.47 -7.62 15.67
CA GLY A 65 9.32 -7.92 14.52
C GLY A 65 10.73 -7.36 14.71
N PRO A 66 11.72 -7.82 13.92
CA PRO A 66 13.07 -7.27 13.95
C PRO A 66 13.07 -5.79 13.55
N SER A 67 13.96 -4.99 14.14
CA SER A 67 14.15 -3.60 13.70
C SER A 67 14.43 -3.51 12.19
N LEU A 68 13.89 -2.50 11.53
CA LEU A 68 14.18 -2.17 10.12
C LEU A 68 15.28 -1.12 10.00
N VAL A 69 15.83 -0.62 11.11
CA VAL A 69 17.02 0.25 11.10
C VAL A 69 18.19 -0.53 10.51
N GLY A 70 18.92 0.05 9.55
CA GLY A 70 20.02 -0.61 8.82
C GLY A 70 19.57 -1.69 7.83
N LEU A 71 18.28 -1.78 7.45
CA LEU A 71 17.80 -2.82 6.53
C LEU A 71 18.57 -2.84 5.21
N ALA A 72 18.86 -1.66 4.65
CA ALA A 72 19.61 -1.51 3.41
C ALA A 72 21.07 -1.99 3.49
N GLU A 73 21.63 -2.13 4.70
CA GLU A 73 22.99 -2.66 4.92
C GLU A 73 23.02 -4.19 4.91
N ARG A 74 21.89 -4.84 5.24
CA ARG A 74 21.80 -6.31 5.41
C ARG A 74 20.91 -7.02 4.39
N SER A 75 20.28 -6.28 3.48
CA SER A 75 19.37 -6.85 2.48
C SER A 75 19.32 -6.00 1.22
N THR A 76 18.98 -6.61 0.09
CA THR A 76 18.71 -5.88 -1.16
C THR A 76 17.24 -5.48 -1.25
N LYS A 77 16.92 -4.47 -2.07
CA LYS A 77 15.53 -4.06 -2.34
C LYS A 77 14.67 -5.23 -2.85
N ALA A 78 15.25 -6.11 -3.66
CA ALA A 78 14.56 -7.29 -4.18
C ALA A 78 14.24 -8.33 -3.08
N GLN A 79 15.19 -8.62 -2.20
CA GLN A 79 14.95 -9.54 -1.07
C GLN A 79 13.91 -8.97 -0.09
N ALA A 80 13.98 -7.67 0.21
CA ALA A 80 12.98 -7.01 1.04
C ALA A 80 11.59 -7.05 0.39
N ARG A 81 11.51 -6.88 -0.94
CA ARG A 81 10.25 -6.99 -1.70
C ARG A 81 9.61 -8.36 -1.51
N GLU A 82 10.35 -9.44 -1.71
CA GLU A 82 9.83 -10.80 -1.56
C GLU A 82 9.36 -11.06 -0.13
N ARG A 83 10.12 -10.58 0.86
CA ARG A 83 9.77 -10.74 2.27
C ARG A 83 8.50 -9.96 2.66
N ILE A 84 8.31 -8.74 2.13
CA ILE A 84 7.09 -7.97 2.37
C ILE A 84 5.91 -8.59 1.61
N ALA A 85 6.13 -9.06 0.38
CA ALA A 85 5.08 -9.69 -0.42
C ALA A 85 4.50 -10.91 0.29
N ASP A 86 5.36 -11.82 0.75
CA ASP A 86 4.96 -12.98 1.55
C ASP A 86 6.10 -13.54 2.42
N ALA A 87 6.16 -13.10 3.67
CA ALA A 87 7.16 -13.58 4.62
C ALA A 87 7.03 -15.08 4.95
N ARG A 88 5.85 -15.68 4.73
CA ARG A 88 5.58 -17.09 5.05
C ARG A 88 6.41 -18.03 4.17
N ARG A 89 6.82 -17.58 2.98
CA ARG A 89 7.73 -18.32 2.09
C ARG A 89 9.10 -18.57 2.70
N PHE A 90 9.53 -17.72 3.63
CA PHE A 90 10.81 -17.83 4.32
C PHE A 90 10.68 -18.42 5.72
N ASN A 91 9.59 -18.08 6.42
CA ASN A 91 9.25 -18.63 7.72
C ASN A 91 7.73 -18.88 7.77
N PRO A 92 7.26 -20.12 7.56
CA PRO A 92 5.84 -20.45 7.57
C PRO A 92 5.13 -20.17 8.91
N GLN A 93 5.90 -20.01 10.00
CA GLN A 93 5.38 -19.71 11.34
C GLN A 93 5.46 -18.20 11.69
N THR A 94 5.79 -17.34 10.71
CA THR A 94 5.85 -15.89 10.94
C THR A 94 4.48 -15.30 11.25
N ILE A 95 4.45 -14.33 12.16
CA ILE A 95 3.27 -13.48 12.41
C ILE A 95 3.20 -12.28 11.46
N MET A 96 4.26 -12.01 10.68
CA MET A 96 4.25 -10.93 9.70
C MET A 96 3.23 -11.24 8.60
N PRO A 97 2.24 -10.37 8.34
CA PRO A 97 1.26 -10.59 7.29
C PRO A 97 1.89 -10.73 5.90
N ALA A 98 1.24 -11.48 5.02
CA ALA A 98 1.57 -11.49 3.60
C ALA A 98 0.88 -10.31 2.91
N TYR A 99 1.63 -9.24 2.63
CA TYR A 99 1.04 -7.99 2.17
C TYR A 99 0.67 -8.00 0.68
N PHE A 100 1.27 -8.88 -0.11
CA PHE A 100 1.05 -8.99 -1.55
C PHE A 100 0.84 -10.45 -2.00
N SER A 101 0.02 -11.19 -1.25
CA SER A 101 -0.38 -12.57 -1.56
C SER A 101 -1.81 -12.82 -1.10
N THR A 102 -2.57 -13.59 -1.88
CA THR A 102 -3.92 -14.07 -1.53
C THR A 102 -3.94 -15.56 -1.21
N GLU A 103 -2.76 -16.21 -1.20
CA GLU A 103 -2.62 -17.65 -1.04
C GLU A 103 -2.66 -18.07 0.44
N GLY A 104 -3.21 -19.26 0.71
CA GLY A 104 -3.19 -19.88 2.04
C GLY A 104 -3.92 -19.07 3.13
N LEU A 105 -4.85 -18.18 2.74
CA LEU A 105 -5.65 -17.39 3.68
C LEU A 105 -6.92 -18.15 4.09
N ASN A 106 -7.30 -18.01 5.36
CA ASN A 106 -8.49 -18.65 5.93
C ASN A 106 -9.42 -17.60 6.50
N LYS A 107 -10.74 -17.79 6.36
CA LYS A 107 -11.78 -16.92 6.96
C LYS A 107 -11.65 -15.43 6.59
N VAL A 108 -11.17 -15.12 5.39
CA VAL A 108 -11.12 -13.73 4.88
C VAL A 108 -12.55 -13.20 4.74
N ALA A 109 -12.81 -12.03 5.32
CA ALA A 109 -14.12 -11.40 5.24
C ALA A 109 -14.50 -11.10 3.78
N ASN A 110 -15.79 -11.21 3.44
CA ASN A 110 -16.27 -11.10 2.06
C ASN A 110 -15.75 -9.87 1.29
N PRO A 111 -15.66 -8.66 1.88
CA PRO A 111 -15.16 -7.49 1.16
C PRO A 111 -13.70 -7.58 0.71
N TYR A 112 -12.88 -8.46 1.30
CA TYR A 112 -11.43 -8.53 1.08
C TYR A 112 -11.00 -9.81 0.35
N LYS A 113 -11.94 -10.69 -0.01
CA LYS A 113 -11.61 -11.94 -0.71
C LYS A 113 -10.96 -11.63 -2.06
N GLY A 114 -9.85 -12.31 -2.35
CA GLY A 114 -9.09 -12.15 -3.58
C GLY A 114 -8.32 -10.84 -3.70
N GLN A 115 -8.21 -10.06 -2.62
CA GLN A 115 -7.45 -8.81 -2.58
C GLN A 115 -6.20 -8.95 -1.72
N THR A 116 -5.13 -8.31 -2.16
CA THR A 116 -3.91 -8.12 -1.36
C THR A 116 -4.08 -6.92 -0.44
N ILE A 117 -3.32 -6.89 0.67
CA ILE A 117 -3.33 -5.74 1.59
C ILE A 117 -2.74 -4.51 0.91
N LEU A 118 -1.62 -4.68 0.20
CA LEU A 118 -0.97 -3.62 -0.56
C LEU A 118 -1.30 -3.73 -2.05
N THR A 119 -1.30 -2.59 -2.73
CA THR A 119 -1.17 -2.57 -4.19
C THR A 119 0.28 -2.80 -4.58
N ALA A 120 0.54 -3.15 -5.84
CA ALA A 120 1.91 -3.29 -6.34
C ALA A 120 2.70 -1.97 -6.21
N GLN A 121 2.05 -0.83 -6.45
CA GLN A 121 2.65 0.49 -6.24
C GLN A 121 2.92 0.77 -4.76
N GLY A 122 2.00 0.42 -3.87
CA GLY A 122 2.18 0.61 -2.42
C GLY A 122 3.38 -0.18 -1.88
N LEU A 123 3.60 -1.39 -2.38
CA LEU A 123 4.79 -2.18 -2.07
C LEU A 123 6.08 -1.45 -2.52
N GLU A 124 6.09 -0.92 -3.74
CA GLU A 124 7.24 -0.15 -4.23
C GLU A 124 7.48 1.14 -3.45
N ASP A 125 6.42 1.83 -3.05
CA ASP A 125 6.50 3.05 -2.24
C ASP A 125 7.14 2.76 -0.87
N ILE A 126 6.71 1.70 -0.19
CA ILE A 126 7.31 1.24 1.09
C ILE A 126 8.80 0.94 0.89
N LEU A 127 9.14 0.18 -0.14
CA LEU A 127 10.54 -0.16 -0.43
C LEU A 127 11.37 1.10 -0.76
N SER A 128 10.78 2.06 -1.46
CA SER A 128 11.45 3.34 -1.72
C SER A 128 11.75 4.12 -0.45
N TYR A 129 10.89 4.07 0.57
CA TYR A 129 11.18 4.66 1.88
C TYR A 129 12.28 3.89 2.64
N LEU A 130 12.14 2.56 2.75
CA LEU A 130 13.05 1.73 3.55
C LEU A 130 14.49 1.68 3.01
N PHE A 131 14.66 1.96 1.72
CA PHE A 131 15.96 2.01 1.04
C PHE A 131 16.37 3.43 0.65
N LEU A 132 15.76 4.45 1.27
CA LEU A 132 16.33 5.80 1.20
C LEU A 132 17.78 5.74 1.69
N PRO A 133 18.73 6.36 0.96
CA PRO A 133 20.07 6.52 1.49
C PRO A 133 19.95 7.28 2.81
N SER A 134 20.44 6.67 3.87
CA SER A 134 20.43 7.27 5.21
C SER A 134 21.11 8.63 5.12
N LYS A 135 20.36 9.73 5.26
CA LYS A 135 20.96 10.92 5.85
C LYS A 135 21.18 10.52 7.30
N ALA A 136 22.41 10.12 7.62
CA ALA A 136 22.84 9.94 8.99
C ALA A 136 22.27 11.10 9.79
N THR A 137 21.33 10.81 10.68
CA THR A 137 20.87 11.77 11.68
C THR A 137 21.42 11.22 12.98
N PRO A 138 22.19 12.03 13.73
CA PRO A 138 23.04 11.59 14.84
C PRO A 138 22.29 10.81 15.93
#